data_AF-A0A0F8ZCF7-F1
#
_entry.id   AF-A0A0F8ZCF7-F1
#
_cell.length_a   1.000
_cell.length_b   1.000
_cell.length_c   1.000
_cell.angle_alpha   90.00
_cell.angle_beta   90.00
_cell.angle_gamma   90.00
#
_symmetry.space_group_name_H-M   'P 1'
#
loop_
_entity.id
_entity.type
_entity.pdbx_description
1 polymer ?
#
loop_
_entity_poly.entity_id
_entity_poly.type
_entity_poly.pdbx_seq_one_letter_code
_entity_poly.pdbx_strand_id
1 'polypeptide(L)'
;MQNPITHVLTPYVKYKQYAELLGMGLDATARQIKLKQELRAWITNAMFGWGIMRTGIKATGELLNFDDIMVDNGQVYARNVSIGNFGFDPTCTNINQAKCLWDRVTVPRQTLLDTTGFDHDAVRDLPSSPTNITDKLSGMSISTEAKGAMVKLQDEVDVVQMYVPEIESVVMMGDPTRKRSGKFLRTTEYNGPKEGPYTFLSFSPPVDENPFPVPPVSVWYELAKIANQCFEKMVLQFKNQKDLTFHTPALVDTVDQIKEAVSGDSIATMDPKGVNKISFGGQNEKNERFLQELY
;
A
#
# COMPACT_ATOMS: atom_id res chain seq x y z
N MET A 1 2.71 -3.01 -17.29
CA MET A 1 4.03 -3.62 -16.98
C MET A 1 4.09 -5.01 -17.62
N GLN A 2 5.08 -5.28 -18.44
CA GLN A 2 5.36 -6.61 -18.97
C GLN A 2 6.02 -7.48 -17.89
N ASN A 3 6.18 -8.79 -18.12
CA ASN A 3 7.01 -9.60 -17.22
C ASN A 3 8.47 -9.12 -17.33
N PRO A 4 9.23 -9.11 -16.23
CA PRO A 4 10.66 -8.83 -16.31
C PRO A 4 11.34 -9.90 -17.18
N ILE A 5 12.30 -9.46 -17.99
CA ILE A 5 13.18 -10.32 -18.79
C ILE A 5 14.59 -10.12 -18.24
N THR A 6 15.24 -11.22 -17.88
CA THR A 6 16.52 -11.22 -17.18
C THR A 6 17.64 -11.40 -18.19
N HIS A 7 18.38 -10.33 -18.44
CA HIS A 7 19.57 -10.38 -19.29
C HIS A 7 20.80 -10.70 -18.46
N VAL A 8 21.19 -11.97 -18.45
CA VAL A 8 22.46 -12.40 -17.85
C VAL A 8 23.57 -12.22 -18.88
N LEU A 9 24.55 -11.38 -18.56
CA LEU A 9 25.70 -11.11 -19.41
C LEU A 9 26.96 -11.71 -18.80
N THR A 10 27.90 -12.11 -19.65
CA THR A 10 29.22 -12.60 -19.24
C THR A 10 30.28 -11.98 -20.14
N PRO A 11 31.43 -11.53 -19.58
CA PRO A 11 32.54 -11.03 -20.39
C PRO A 11 33.25 -12.16 -21.16
N TYR A 12 33.01 -13.42 -20.80
CA TYR A 12 33.68 -14.57 -21.41
C TYR A 12 32.82 -15.20 -22.50
N VAL A 13 33.29 -15.13 -23.76
CA VAL A 13 32.59 -15.65 -24.94
C VAL A 13 32.17 -17.12 -24.77
N LYS A 14 33.04 -17.94 -24.16
CA LYS A 14 32.78 -19.37 -23.93
C LYS A 14 31.51 -19.64 -23.11
N TYR A 15 31.13 -18.73 -22.22
CA TYR A 15 29.98 -18.91 -21.33
C TYR A 15 28.73 -18.18 -21.81
N LYS A 16 28.74 -17.57 -23.00
CA LYS A 16 27.61 -16.78 -23.51
C LYS A 16 26.31 -17.61 -23.58
N GLN A 17 26.39 -18.82 -24.13
CA GLN A 17 25.23 -19.71 -24.22
C GLN A 17 24.71 -20.12 -22.83
N TYR A 18 25.63 -20.33 -21.87
CA TYR A 18 25.25 -20.67 -20.50
C TYR A 18 24.56 -19.48 -19.81
N ALA A 19 25.04 -18.26 -20.04
CA ALA A 19 24.40 -17.05 -19.53
C ALA A 19 22.99 -16.88 -20.13
N GLU A 20 22.82 -17.11 -21.42
CA GLU A 20 21.50 -17.09 -22.08
C GLU A 20 20.55 -18.13 -21.48
N LEU A 21 21.02 -19.37 -21.28
CA LEU A 21 20.24 -20.44 -20.63
C LEU A 21 19.83 -20.05 -19.20
N LEU A 22 20.76 -19.48 -18.42
CA LEU A 22 20.49 -19.02 -17.06
C LEU A 22 19.43 -17.91 -17.05
N GLY A 23 19.49 -16.97 -18.00
CA GLY A 23 18.46 -15.94 -18.16
C GLY A 23 17.07 -16.53 -18.41
N MET A 24 16.97 -17.52 -19.30
CA MET A 24 15.70 -18.23 -19.55
C MET A 24 15.18 -18.95 -18.30
N GLY A 25 16.07 -19.56 -17.51
CA GLY A 25 15.73 -20.20 -16.24
C GLY A 25 15.18 -19.20 -15.22
N LEU A 26 15.87 -18.06 -15.04
CA LEU A 26 15.43 -16.99 -14.15
C LEU A 26 14.08 -16.41 -14.58
N ASP A 27 13.83 -16.25 -15.88
CA ASP A 27 12.54 -15.78 -16.41
C ASP A 27 11.42 -16.80 -16.21
N ALA A 28 11.72 -18.09 -16.22
CA ALA A 28 10.77 -19.14 -15.85
C ALA A 28 10.44 -19.07 -14.35
N THR A 29 11.45 -18.96 -13.48
CA THR A 29 11.25 -18.79 -12.04
C THR A 29 10.46 -17.52 -11.73
N ALA A 30 10.79 -16.38 -12.35
CA ALA A 30 10.08 -15.12 -12.17
C ALA A 30 8.59 -15.22 -12.51
N ARG A 31 8.24 -16.01 -13.54
CA ARG A 31 6.85 -16.31 -13.90
C ARG A 31 6.16 -17.20 -12.87
N GLN A 32 6.83 -18.26 -12.40
CA GLN A 32 6.30 -19.18 -11.40
C GLN A 32 6.00 -18.47 -10.06
N ILE A 33 6.89 -17.61 -9.61
CA ILE A 33 6.72 -16.86 -8.35
C ILE A 33 5.84 -15.61 -8.51
N LYS A 34 5.30 -15.37 -9.72
CA LYS A 34 4.49 -14.19 -10.07
C LYS A 34 5.20 -12.86 -9.75
N LEU A 35 6.52 -12.80 -9.95
CA LEU A 35 7.39 -11.68 -9.58
C LEU A 35 6.88 -10.34 -10.12
N LYS A 36 6.27 -10.32 -11.30
CA LYS A 36 5.66 -9.11 -11.88
C LYS A 36 4.64 -8.45 -10.93
N GLN A 37 3.80 -9.22 -10.25
CA GLN A 37 2.79 -8.68 -9.34
C GLN A 37 3.46 -8.06 -8.10
N GLU A 38 4.45 -8.76 -7.56
CA GLU A 38 5.24 -8.33 -6.42
C GLU A 38 6.06 -7.06 -6.73
N LEU A 39 6.72 -6.99 -7.89
CA LEU A 39 7.46 -5.81 -8.33
C LEU A 39 6.54 -4.59 -8.52
N ARG A 40 5.32 -4.78 -9.03
CA ARG A 40 4.34 -3.69 -9.13
C ARG A 40 3.97 -3.17 -7.75
N ALA A 41 3.68 -4.06 -6.81
CA ALA A 41 3.39 -3.66 -5.43
C ALA A 41 4.61 -2.98 -4.78
N TRP A 42 5.82 -3.45 -5.08
CA TRP A 42 7.07 -2.91 -4.55
C TRP A 42 7.33 -1.47 -5.01
N ILE A 43 7.18 -1.21 -6.30
CA ILE A 43 7.28 0.12 -6.89
C ILE A 43 6.20 1.05 -6.33
N THR A 44 4.95 0.57 -6.22
CA THR A 44 3.87 1.37 -5.63
C THR A 44 4.19 1.73 -4.18
N ASN A 45 4.64 0.78 -3.35
CA ASN A 45 4.99 1.06 -1.96
C ASN A 45 6.16 2.03 -1.84
N ALA A 46 7.15 1.95 -2.73
CA ALA A 46 8.26 2.91 -2.79
C ALA A 46 7.81 4.35 -3.06
N MET A 47 6.68 4.57 -3.76
CA MET A 47 6.11 5.91 -3.93
C MET A 47 5.57 6.49 -2.62
N PHE A 48 5.13 5.64 -1.70
CA PHE A 48 4.60 6.03 -0.38
C PHE A 48 5.64 5.99 0.74
N GLY A 49 6.90 5.65 0.44
CA GLY A 49 8.01 5.64 1.40
C GLY A 49 9.05 4.62 0.99
N TRP A 50 8.88 3.39 1.47
CA TRP A 50 9.74 2.27 1.11
C TRP A 50 8.99 1.19 0.35
N GLY A 51 9.60 0.76 -0.75
CA GLY A 51 9.37 -0.57 -1.28
C GLY A 51 10.26 -1.54 -0.52
N ILE A 52 9.68 -2.50 0.18
CA ILE A 52 10.43 -3.56 0.87
C ILE A 52 10.09 -4.88 0.23
N MET A 53 11.09 -5.59 -0.29
CA MET A 53 10.95 -6.93 -0.83
C MET A 53 11.68 -7.88 0.10
N ARG A 54 11.03 -8.96 0.52
CA ARG A 54 11.68 -10.04 1.24
C ARG A 54 11.91 -11.22 0.31
N THR A 55 13.14 -11.70 0.26
CA THR A 55 13.52 -12.90 -0.48
C THR A 55 13.90 -14.03 0.45
N GLY A 56 13.55 -15.25 0.08
CA GLY A 56 13.94 -16.45 0.82
C GLY A 56 13.66 -17.72 0.03
N ILE A 57 13.90 -18.85 0.67
CA ILE A 57 13.64 -20.18 0.13
C ILE A 57 12.46 -20.77 0.89
N LYS A 58 11.47 -21.31 0.18
CA LYS A 58 10.35 -22.07 0.74
C LYS A 58 10.35 -23.49 0.19
N ALA A 59 9.74 -24.42 0.90
CA ALA A 59 9.46 -25.76 0.38
C ALA A 59 8.54 -25.67 -0.85
N THR A 60 8.85 -26.41 -1.92
CA THR A 60 7.96 -26.56 -3.09
C THR A 60 6.81 -27.50 -2.79
N GLY A 61 6.99 -28.43 -1.85
CA GLY A 61 6.08 -29.55 -1.61
C GLY A 61 6.27 -30.69 -2.61
N GLU A 62 7.15 -30.53 -3.62
CA GLU A 62 7.58 -31.59 -4.52
C GLU A 62 8.89 -32.19 -3.99
N LEU A 63 8.81 -33.43 -3.51
CA LEU A 63 9.96 -34.18 -3.01
C LEU A 63 10.58 -34.97 -4.16
N LEU A 64 11.87 -34.72 -4.46
CA LEU A 64 12.65 -35.55 -5.37
C LEU A 64 13.33 -36.68 -4.62
N ASN A 65 13.31 -37.88 -5.18
CA ASN A 65 14.06 -39.01 -4.65
C ASN A 65 15.51 -38.94 -5.17
N PHE A 66 16.45 -38.66 -4.28
CA PHE A 66 17.89 -38.78 -4.51
C PHE A 66 18.45 -39.84 -3.57
N ASP A 67 18.87 -40.98 -4.11
CA ASP A 67 19.52 -42.06 -3.37
C ASP A 67 18.80 -42.43 -2.04
N ASP A 68 17.49 -42.72 -2.13
CA ASP A 68 16.59 -43.08 -1.02
C ASP A 68 16.29 -41.95 0.00
N ILE A 69 16.70 -40.72 -0.30
CA ILE A 69 16.35 -39.52 0.48
C ILE A 69 15.40 -38.64 -0.33
N MET A 70 14.25 -38.35 0.26
CA MET A 70 13.27 -37.41 -0.28
C MET A 70 13.72 -35.98 0.03
N VAL A 71 14.20 -35.26 -0.99
CA VAL A 71 14.72 -33.89 -0.87
C VAL A 71 13.78 -32.93 -1.61
N ASP A 72 13.30 -31.90 -0.91
CA ASP A 72 12.58 -30.79 -1.53
C ASP A 72 13.59 -29.87 -2.22
N ASN A 73 13.38 -29.59 -3.51
CA ASN A 73 14.27 -28.71 -4.29
C ASN A 73 14.27 -27.26 -3.82
N GLY A 74 13.30 -26.85 -2.99
CA GLY A 74 13.09 -25.48 -2.58
C GLY A 74 12.66 -24.59 -3.76
N GLN A 75 11.86 -23.58 -3.44
CA GLN A 75 11.53 -22.51 -4.37
C GLN A 75 11.99 -21.20 -3.76
N VAL A 76 12.68 -20.39 -4.54
CA VAL A 76 12.88 -18.99 -4.18
C VAL A 76 11.51 -18.32 -4.15
N TYR A 77 11.27 -17.46 -3.17
CA TYR A 77 10.14 -16.54 -3.17
C TYR A 77 10.65 -15.11 -3.04
N ALA A 78 9.90 -14.18 -3.61
CA ALA A 78 10.02 -12.76 -3.38
C ALA A 78 8.64 -12.27 -2.99
N ARG A 79 8.53 -11.63 -1.83
CA ARG A 79 7.25 -11.12 -1.31
C ARG A 79 7.41 -9.69 -0.85
N ASN A 80 6.53 -8.82 -1.30
CA ASN A 80 6.42 -7.47 -0.79
C ASN A 80 6.08 -7.46 0.71
N VAL A 81 6.81 -6.67 1.48
CA VAL A 81 6.52 -6.42 2.88
C VAL A 81 5.90 -5.04 3.01
N SER A 82 4.72 -4.99 3.62
CA SER A 82 4.05 -3.73 3.96
C SER A 82 4.88 -2.95 4.98
N ILE A 83 5.04 -1.64 4.74
CA ILE A 83 5.74 -0.74 5.66
C ILE A 83 5.16 -0.76 7.08
N GLY A 84 3.85 -1.01 7.23
CA GLY A 84 3.19 -1.10 8.54
C GLY A 84 3.51 -2.37 9.33
N ASN A 85 4.03 -3.41 8.67
CA ASN A 85 4.44 -4.66 9.30
C ASN A 85 5.96 -4.75 9.46
N PHE A 86 6.72 -3.88 8.81
CA PHE A 86 8.17 -3.85 8.86
C PHE A 86 8.65 -2.99 10.03
N GLY A 87 9.72 -3.43 10.68
CA GLY A 87 10.44 -2.64 11.66
C GLY A 87 11.93 -2.93 11.60
N PHE A 88 12.69 -2.07 12.24
CA PHE A 88 14.15 -2.12 12.25
C PHE A 88 14.67 -1.46 13.53
N ASP A 89 15.95 -1.68 13.82
CA ASP A 89 16.63 -1.11 14.98
C ASP A 89 16.34 0.39 15.17
N PRO A 90 15.69 0.81 16.27
CA PRO A 90 15.33 2.21 16.50
C PRO A 90 16.54 3.13 16.66
N THR A 91 17.73 2.58 16.89
CA THR A 91 18.97 3.36 17.02
C THR A 91 19.71 3.55 15.71
N CYS A 92 19.22 2.99 14.60
CA CYS A 92 19.90 3.11 13.32
C CYS A 92 19.67 4.49 12.68
N THR A 93 20.76 5.10 12.21
CA THR A 93 20.74 6.30 11.37
C THR A 93 20.72 5.94 9.88
N ASN A 94 21.24 4.76 9.53
CA ASN A 94 21.24 4.20 8.19
C ASN A 94 20.69 2.77 8.22
N ILE A 95 19.72 2.48 7.36
CA ILE A 95 19.07 1.16 7.30
C ILE A 95 20.05 0.03 6.96
N ASN A 96 21.09 0.33 6.17
CA ASN A 96 22.12 -0.66 5.82
C ASN A 96 23.02 -1.05 7.01
N GLN A 97 22.98 -0.26 8.10
CA GLN A 97 23.74 -0.50 9.33
C GLN A 97 22.83 -0.93 10.49
N ALA A 98 21.56 -1.27 10.22
CA ALA A 98 20.64 -1.71 11.25
C ALA A 98 21.10 -3.02 11.90
N LYS A 99 21.10 -3.07 13.24
CA LYS A 99 21.50 -4.28 13.98
C LYS A 99 20.48 -5.40 13.89
N CYS A 100 19.22 -5.04 13.66
CA CYS A 100 18.15 -5.99 13.42
C CYS A 100 17.09 -5.38 12.49
N LEU A 101 16.53 -6.25 11.65
CA LEU A 101 15.44 -5.95 10.74
C LEU A 101 14.35 -6.98 10.98
N TRP A 102 13.08 -6.62 10.92
CA TRP A 102 12.02 -7.60 11.12
C TRP A 102 10.75 -7.28 10.35
N ASP A 103 9.96 -8.31 10.09
CA ASP A 103 8.60 -8.16 9.61
C ASP A 103 7.60 -9.01 10.39
N ARG A 104 6.41 -8.46 10.59
CA ARG A 104 5.27 -9.16 11.16
C ARG A 104 4.57 -9.99 10.07
N VAL A 105 4.34 -11.26 10.38
CA VAL A 105 3.61 -12.20 9.54
C VAL A 105 2.52 -12.88 10.35
N THR A 106 1.31 -12.90 9.82
CA THR A 106 0.20 -13.67 10.36
C THR A 106 0.23 -15.07 9.73
N VAL A 107 0.24 -16.10 10.58
CA VAL A 107 0.36 -17.50 10.16
C VAL A 107 -0.68 -18.34 10.91
N PRO A 108 -1.33 -19.34 10.28
CA PRO A 108 -2.17 -20.28 10.99
C PRO A 108 -1.38 -21.00 12.09
N ARG A 109 -1.93 -21.05 13.30
CA ARG A 109 -1.26 -21.68 14.45
C ARG A 109 -0.90 -23.13 14.17
N GLN A 110 -1.79 -23.85 13.49
CA GLN A 110 -1.59 -25.26 13.14
C GLN A 110 -0.31 -25.47 12.32
N THR A 111 -0.04 -24.59 11.34
CA THR A 111 1.18 -24.67 10.52
C THR A 111 2.46 -24.57 11.36
N LEU A 112 2.45 -23.75 12.41
CA LEU A 112 3.60 -23.61 13.32
C LEU A 112 3.77 -24.83 14.23
N LEU A 113 2.67 -25.47 14.64
CA LEU A 113 2.68 -26.69 15.46
C LEU A 113 3.05 -27.95 14.66
N ASP A 114 2.73 -27.98 13.37
CA ASP A 114 3.08 -29.09 12.48
C ASP A 114 4.55 -29.02 12.03
N THR A 115 5.16 -27.84 12.09
CA THR A 115 6.54 -27.64 11.65
C THR A 115 7.54 -28.00 12.75
N THR A 116 8.48 -28.89 12.43
CA THR A 116 9.55 -29.26 13.37
C THR A 116 10.49 -28.09 13.67
N GLY A 117 10.96 -28.02 14.93
CA GLY A 117 11.92 -27.01 15.39
C GLY A 117 11.31 -25.74 16.00
N PHE A 118 9.98 -25.68 16.16
CA PHE A 118 9.32 -24.64 16.94
C PHE A 118 9.08 -25.08 18.40
N ASP A 119 9.16 -24.15 19.34
CA ASP A 119 8.69 -24.38 20.72
C ASP A 119 7.15 -24.42 20.74
N HIS A 120 6.59 -25.64 20.74
CA HIS A 120 5.15 -25.86 20.67
C HIS A 120 4.40 -25.27 21.86
N ASP A 121 5.01 -25.21 23.05
CA ASP A 121 4.38 -24.64 24.24
C ASP A 121 4.31 -23.11 24.10
N ALA A 122 5.38 -22.50 23.60
CA ALA A 122 5.38 -21.07 23.31
C ALA A 122 4.38 -20.71 22.20
N VAL A 123 4.23 -21.54 21.15
CA VAL A 123 3.25 -21.34 20.07
C VAL A 123 1.80 -21.45 20.58
N ARG A 124 1.51 -22.39 21.50
CA ARG A 124 0.18 -22.54 22.10
C ARG A 124 -0.21 -21.36 23.00
N ASP A 125 0.78 -20.75 23.65
CA ASP A 125 0.58 -19.59 24.52
C ASP A 125 0.41 -18.25 23.77
N LEU A 126 0.60 -18.24 22.44
CA LEU A 126 0.41 -17.04 21.63
C LEU A 126 -1.06 -16.61 21.59
N PRO A 127 -1.34 -15.30 21.69
CA PRO A 127 -2.68 -14.78 21.48
C PRO A 127 -3.08 -14.90 20.00
N SER A 128 -4.33 -15.29 19.75
CA SER A 128 -4.93 -15.27 18.41
C SER A 128 -4.91 -13.87 17.80
N SER A 129 -4.93 -13.80 16.48
CA SER A 129 -4.89 -12.52 15.79
C SER A 129 -6.22 -11.77 15.86
N PRO A 130 -6.27 -10.54 16.43
CA PRO A 130 -7.37 -9.63 16.22
C PRO A 130 -7.44 -9.35 14.72
N THR A 131 -8.63 -9.52 14.18
CA THR A 131 -9.01 -8.91 12.91
C THR A 131 -8.69 -7.43 13.05
N ASN A 132 -7.69 -6.91 12.33
CA ASN A 132 -7.40 -5.48 12.31
C ASN A 132 -8.57 -4.76 11.63
N ILE A 133 -9.62 -4.48 12.41
CA ILE A 133 -10.68 -3.55 12.08
C ILE A 133 -10.07 -2.16 12.27
N THR A 134 -9.26 -1.71 11.32
CA THR A 134 -9.00 -0.27 11.24
C THR A 134 -10.29 0.39 10.79
N ASP A 135 -10.96 1.09 11.70
CA ASP A 135 -12.19 1.87 11.48
C ASP A 135 -12.15 2.85 10.30
N LYS A 136 -10.96 3.13 9.75
CA LYS A 136 -10.79 4.01 8.58
C LYS A 136 -10.97 3.31 7.22
N LEU A 137 -10.83 1.98 7.15
CA LEU A 137 -11.03 1.20 5.92
C LEU A 137 -12.40 0.49 5.86
N SER A 138 -13.10 0.42 6.98
CA SER A 138 -14.44 -0.17 7.09
C SER A 138 -15.50 0.58 6.26
N GLY A 139 -15.31 1.87 6.00
CA GLY A 139 -16.19 2.64 5.12
C GLY A 139 -16.13 2.28 3.64
N MET A 140 -15.09 1.54 3.19
CA MET A 140 -14.88 1.19 1.77
C MET A 140 -14.83 -0.32 1.49
N SER A 141 -14.84 -1.18 2.52
CA SER A 141 -14.80 -2.63 2.35
C SER A 141 -16.18 -3.26 2.51
N ILE A 142 -16.46 -4.24 1.65
CA ILE A 142 -17.64 -5.13 1.73
C ILE A 142 -17.70 -5.76 3.13
N SER A 143 -18.80 -5.47 3.83
CA SER A 143 -19.30 -5.97 5.11
C SER A 143 -18.28 -6.42 6.18
N THR A 144 -18.29 -5.71 7.31
CA THR A 144 -17.62 -6.08 8.56
C THR A 144 -17.96 -7.51 9.03
N GLU A 145 -19.16 -7.99 8.69
CA GLU A 145 -19.68 -9.31 9.04
C GLU A 145 -18.99 -10.47 8.30
N ALA A 146 -18.68 -10.31 7.01
CA ALA A 146 -18.02 -11.36 6.23
C ALA A 146 -16.56 -11.59 6.70
N LYS A 147 -15.88 -10.51 7.13
CA LYS A 147 -14.51 -10.59 7.66
C LYS A 147 -14.45 -11.24 9.04
N GLY A 148 -15.43 -10.97 9.91
CA GLY A 148 -15.53 -11.64 11.22
C GLY A 148 -15.83 -13.14 11.13
N ALA A 149 -16.52 -13.57 10.06
CA ALA A 149 -16.81 -14.98 9.81
C ALA A 149 -15.57 -15.77 9.33
N MET A 150 -14.69 -15.17 8.51
CA MET A 150 -13.46 -15.83 8.03
C MET A 150 -12.46 -16.12 9.15
N VAL A 151 -12.30 -15.21 10.14
CA VAL A 151 -11.39 -15.42 11.29
C VAL A 151 -11.80 -16.62 12.15
N LYS A 152 -13.07 -17.04 12.11
CA LYS A 152 -13.53 -18.24 12.82
C LYS A 152 -13.15 -19.54 12.13
N LEU A 153 -12.68 -19.51 10.89
CA LEU A 153 -12.38 -20.73 10.12
C LEU A 153 -11.01 -21.32 10.49
N GLN A 154 -10.02 -20.48 10.80
CA GLN A 154 -8.68 -20.92 11.19
C GLN A 154 -8.11 -19.97 12.26
N ASP A 155 -7.55 -20.54 13.34
CA ASP A 155 -6.88 -19.77 14.38
C ASP A 155 -5.51 -19.29 13.88
N GLU A 156 -5.42 -17.99 13.60
CA GLU A 156 -4.20 -17.34 13.13
C GLU A 156 -3.47 -16.64 14.29
N VAL A 157 -2.14 -16.63 14.24
CA VAL A 157 -1.27 -15.96 15.21
C VAL A 157 -0.32 -15.01 14.50
N ASP A 158 0.03 -13.91 15.15
CA ASP A 158 1.01 -12.97 14.63
C ASP A 158 2.40 -13.27 15.18
N VAL A 159 3.33 -13.48 14.25
CA VAL A 159 4.74 -13.78 14.53
C VAL A 159 5.60 -12.69 13.91
N VAL A 160 6.64 -12.28 14.63
CA VAL A 160 7.68 -11.40 14.13
C VAL A 160 8.87 -12.26 13.72
N GLN A 161 9.30 -12.10 12.47
CA GLN A 161 10.51 -12.73 11.96
C GLN A 161 11.60 -11.68 11.91
N MET A 162 12.60 -11.81 12.78
CA MET A 162 13.71 -10.89 12.93
C MET A 162 14.97 -11.47 12.31
N TYR A 163 15.62 -10.70 11.46
CA TYR A 163 16.94 -10.98 10.93
C TYR A 163 17.99 -10.15 11.68
N VAL A 164 19.06 -10.80 12.11
CA VAL A 164 20.21 -10.19 12.77
C VAL A 164 21.43 -10.35 11.85
N PRO A 165 21.90 -9.27 11.19
CA PRO A 165 22.99 -9.35 10.22
C PRO A 165 24.31 -9.86 10.80
N GLU A 166 24.68 -9.45 12.02
CA GLU A 166 25.98 -9.78 12.63
C GLU A 166 26.18 -11.28 12.88
N ILE A 167 25.09 -12.01 13.16
CA ILE A 167 25.10 -13.45 13.47
C ILE A 167 24.51 -14.25 12.29
N GLU A 168 24.15 -13.59 11.19
CA GLU A 168 23.49 -14.18 10.01
C GLU A 168 22.37 -15.15 10.41
N SER A 169 21.47 -14.70 11.29
CA SER A 169 20.45 -15.57 11.88
C SER A 169 19.06 -14.96 11.79
N VAL A 170 18.06 -15.81 11.56
CA VAL A 170 16.64 -15.45 11.61
C VAL A 170 16.03 -16.03 12.89
N VAL A 171 15.46 -15.14 13.69
CA VAL A 171 14.79 -15.45 14.95
C VAL A 171 13.31 -15.19 14.78
N MET A 172 12.48 -16.16 15.12
CA MET A 172 11.03 -16.01 15.15
C MET A 172 10.53 -15.88 16.57
N MET A 173 9.69 -14.88 16.82
CA MET A 173 9.10 -14.62 18.14
C MET A 173 7.62 -14.24 18.00
N GLY A 174 6.85 -14.43 19.06
CA GLY A 174 5.50 -13.86 19.13
C GLY A 174 5.52 -12.33 19.05
N ASP A 175 4.47 -11.72 18.53
CA ASP A 175 4.39 -10.26 18.41
C ASP A 175 4.50 -9.55 19.78
N PRO A 176 5.57 -8.76 20.02
CA PRO A 176 5.82 -8.14 21.31
C PRO A 176 4.81 -7.04 21.65
N THR A 177 4.06 -6.53 20.66
CA THR A 177 3.00 -5.54 20.91
C THR A 177 1.78 -6.14 21.62
N ARG A 178 1.61 -7.46 21.56
CA ARG A 178 0.47 -8.17 22.18
C ARG A 178 0.86 -8.82 23.49
N LYS A 179 1.94 -9.61 23.45
CA LYS A 179 2.46 -10.31 24.61
C LYS A 179 3.97 -10.31 24.53
N ARG A 180 4.59 -9.60 25.46
CA ARG A 180 6.05 -9.65 25.62
C ARG A 180 6.41 -11.00 26.23
N SER A 181 6.82 -11.92 25.37
CA SER A 181 7.47 -13.16 25.78
C SER A 181 8.97 -13.01 25.59
N GLY A 182 9.75 -13.40 26.60
CA GLY A 182 11.21 -13.49 26.48
C GLY A 182 11.68 -14.73 25.73
N LYS A 183 10.75 -15.58 25.25
CA LYS A 183 11.07 -16.82 24.56
C LYS A 183 10.96 -16.65 23.04
N PHE A 184 11.99 -17.12 22.35
CA PHE A 184 11.96 -17.26 20.90
C PHE A 184 11.22 -18.54 20.52
N LEU A 185 10.39 -18.47 19.48
CA LEU A 185 9.66 -19.62 18.95
C LEU A 185 10.60 -20.55 18.20
N ARG A 186 11.57 -19.97 17.48
CA ARG A 186 12.57 -20.71 16.69
C ARG A 186 13.73 -19.79 16.34
N THR A 187 14.94 -20.34 16.34
CA THR A 187 16.15 -19.68 15.81
C THR A 187 16.73 -20.55 14.72
N THR A 188 17.01 -19.95 13.57
CA THR A 188 17.59 -20.64 12.40
C THR A 188 18.68 -19.80 11.80
N GLU A 189 19.76 -20.45 11.37
CA GLU A 189 20.81 -19.82 10.56
C GLU A 189 20.22 -19.35 9.22
N TYR A 190 20.66 -18.18 8.77
CA TYR A 190 20.18 -17.55 7.56
C TYR A 190 20.99 -18.02 6.35
N ASN A 191 20.33 -18.79 5.49
CA ASN A 191 20.91 -19.23 4.21
C ASN A 191 20.37 -18.37 3.07
N GLY A 192 21.05 -17.26 2.75
CA GLY A 192 20.65 -16.33 1.69
C GLY A 192 21.75 -15.33 1.29
N PRO A 193 21.40 -14.25 0.56
CA PRO A 193 22.35 -13.21 0.18
C PRO A 193 23.03 -12.56 1.40
N LYS A 194 24.30 -12.18 1.26
CA LYS A 194 25.07 -11.53 2.35
C LYS A 194 24.48 -10.21 2.85
N GLU A 195 23.73 -9.52 1.98
CA GLU A 195 23.06 -8.26 2.32
C GLU A 195 21.79 -8.49 3.17
N GLY A 196 21.42 -9.75 3.39
CA GLY A 196 20.25 -10.15 4.15
C GLY A 196 19.01 -10.42 3.30
N PRO A 197 17.88 -10.76 3.94
CA PRO A 197 16.65 -11.16 3.25
C PRO A 197 15.84 -10.00 2.70
N TYR A 198 16.20 -8.75 2.97
CA TYR A 198 15.41 -7.57 2.60
C TYR A 198 16.13 -6.76 1.52
N THR A 199 15.39 -6.41 0.47
CA THR A 199 15.81 -5.47 -0.55
C THR A 199 14.93 -4.22 -0.50
N PHE A 200 15.56 -3.07 -0.36
CA PHE A 200 14.88 -1.78 -0.25
C PHE A 200 14.87 -1.04 -1.58
N LEU A 201 13.77 -0.35 -1.86
CA LEU A 201 13.62 0.58 -2.97
C LEU A 201 13.08 1.90 -2.43
N SER A 202 13.77 2.99 -2.77
CA SER A 202 13.32 4.36 -2.56
C SER A 202 13.60 5.20 -3.80
N PHE A 203 12.79 6.23 -4.01
CA PHE A 203 12.97 7.19 -5.12
C PHE A 203 13.81 8.41 -4.73
N SER A 204 14.00 8.61 -3.44
CA SER A 204 14.87 9.63 -2.87
C SER A 204 15.89 8.98 -1.94
N PRO A 205 17.09 9.57 -1.82
CA PRO A 205 18.01 9.18 -0.77
C PRO A 205 17.43 9.54 0.61
N PRO A 206 17.78 8.78 1.67
CA PRO A 206 17.49 9.18 3.03
C PRO A 206 18.17 10.51 3.39
N VAL A 207 17.57 11.25 4.32
CA VAL A 207 18.17 12.46 4.90
C VAL A 207 19.23 12.03 5.92
N ASP A 208 20.25 12.86 6.14
CA ASP A 208 21.27 12.56 7.14
C ASP A 208 20.65 12.31 8.53
N GLU A 209 21.22 11.35 9.26
CA GLU A 209 20.73 10.85 10.55
C GLU A 209 19.28 10.30 10.57
N ASN A 210 18.62 10.17 9.41
CA ASN A 210 17.28 9.62 9.30
C ASN A 210 17.23 8.47 8.28
N PRO A 211 16.98 7.21 8.70
CA PRO A 211 16.95 6.10 7.77
C PRO A 211 15.78 6.20 6.76
N PHE A 212 14.73 6.97 7.06
CA PHE A 212 13.57 7.07 6.18
C PHE A 212 13.82 7.96 4.95
N PRO A 213 13.45 7.49 3.75
CA PRO A 213 13.47 8.29 2.54
C PRO A 213 12.28 9.25 2.52
N VAL A 214 12.40 10.31 1.71
CA VAL A 214 11.29 11.24 1.46
C VAL A 214 10.37 10.63 0.39
N PRO A 215 9.13 10.24 0.72
CA PRO A 215 8.21 9.68 -0.26
C PRO A 215 7.82 10.72 -1.30
N PRO A 216 7.89 10.44 -2.61
CA PRO A 216 7.42 11.37 -3.64
C PRO A 216 5.97 11.81 -3.45
N VAL A 217 5.12 10.90 -2.97
CA VAL A 217 3.69 11.16 -2.76
C VAL A 217 3.44 12.19 -1.65
N SER A 218 4.33 12.38 -0.67
CA SER A 218 4.07 13.39 0.37
C SER A 218 3.96 14.80 -0.19
N VAL A 219 4.72 15.10 -1.25
CA VAL A 219 4.67 16.39 -1.94
C VAL A 219 3.29 16.62 -2.58
N TRP A 220 2.74 15.59 -3.23
CA TRP A 220 1.43 15.69 -3.89
C TRP A 220 0.25 15.53 -2.92
N TYR A 221 0.45 14.84 -1.81
CA TYR A 221 -0.61 14.56 -0.84
C TYR A 221 -1.16 15.84 -0.23
N GLU A 222 -0.30 16.80 0.13
CA GLU A 222 -0.74 18.09 0.67
C GLU A 222 -1.53 18.89 -0.37
N LEU A 223 -1.06 18.93 -1.62
CA LEU A 223 -1.77 19.58 -2.73
C LEU A 223 -3.14 18.93 -2.96
N ALA A 224 -3.21 17.60 -2.99
CA ALA A 224 -4.46 16.87 -3.16
C ALA A 224 -5.44 17.12 -2.01
N LYS A 225 -4.95 17.22 -0.76
CA LYS A 225 -5.77 17.54 0.41
C LYS A 225 -6.35 18.95 0.32
N ILE A 226 -5.55 19.94 -0.07
CA ILE A 226 -6.00 21.32 -0.29
C ILE A 226 -7.04 21.36 -1.42
N ALA A 227 -6.76 20.70 -2.55
CA ALA A 227 -7.68 20.61 -3.67
C ALA A 227 -9.04 20.01 -3.24
N ASN A 228 -9.04 18.89 -2.51
CA ASN A 228 -10.27 18.28 -2.00
C ASN A 228 -11.08 19.23 -1.10
N GLN A 229 -10.42 19.93 -0.18
CA GLN A 229 -11.09 20.93 0.68
C GLN A 229 -11.65 22.11 -0.13
N CYS A 230 -10.94 22.55 -1.17
CA CYS A 230 -11.42 23.58 -2.08
C CYS A 230 -12.65 23.10 -2.87
N PHE A 231 -12.61 21.88 -3.42
CA PHE A 231 -13.75 21.28 -4.13
C PHE A 231 -14.97 21.13 -3.24
N GLU A 232 -14.83 20.66 -2.00
CA GLU A 232 -15.95 20.60 -1.04
C GLU A 232 -16.57 21.97 -0.81
N LYS A 233 -15.75 23.02 -0.64
CA LYS A 233 -16.22 24.39 -0.47
C LYS A 233 -16.91 24.93 -1.73
N MET A 234 -16.41 24.64 -2.94
CA MET A 234 -17.07 25.03 -4.19
C MET A 234 -18.42 24.36 -4.34
N VAL A 235 -18.52 23.06 -4.05
CA VAL A 235 -19.79 22.33 -4.10
C VAL A 235 -20.80 22.95 -3.13
N LEU A 236 -20.36 23.34 -1.94
CA LEU A 236 -21.21 24.06 -0.98
C LEU A 236 -21.63 25.44 -1.50
N GLN A 237 -20.71 26.22 -2.10
CA GLN A 237 -21.03 27.52 -2.70
C GLN A 237 -22.03 27.37 -3.85
N PHE A 238 -21.85 26.37 -4.71
CA PHE A 238 -22.75 26.06 -5.81
C PHE A 238 -24.14 25.64 -5.31
N LYS A 239 -24.21 24.75 -4.30
CA LYS A 239 -25.50 24.35 -3.69
C LYS A 239 -26.23 25.53 -3.03
N ASN A 240 -25.49 26.49 -2.49
CA ASN A 240 -26.05 27.66 -1.81
C ASN A 240 -26.29 28.84 -2.76
N GLN A 241 -25.87 28.75 -4.03
CA GLN A 241 -26.13 29.78 -5.02
C GLN A 241 -27.63 29.84 -5.27
N LYS A 242 -28.20 31.02 -5.03
CA LYS A 242 -29.62 31.28 -5.27
C LYS A 242 -29.74 32.49 -6.17
N ASP A 243 -30.36 32.26 -7.31
CA ASP A 243 -30.75 33.33 -8.22
C ASP A 243 -32.16 33.79 -7.83
N LEU A 244 -32.27 35.01 -7.32
CA LEU A 244 -33.55 35.60 -6.93
C LEU A 244 -33.88 36.76 -7.86
N THR A 245 -35.08 36.74 -8.41
CA THR A 245 -35.61 37.83 -9.24
C THR A 245 -36.43 38.77 -8.37
N PHE A 246 -35.91 39.98 -8.16
CA PHE A 246 -36.63 41.05 -7.48
C PHE A 246 -37.45 41.82 -8.50
N HIS A 247 -38.71 42.06 -8.15
CA HIS A 247 -39.62 42.87 -8.93
C HIS A 247 -40.43 43.76 -8.00
N THR A 248 -40.87 44.90 -8.50
CA THR A 248 -41.82 45.75 -7.78
C THR A 248 -43.22 45.11 -7.84
N PRO A 249 -44.07 45.32 -6.83
CA PRO A 249 -45.42 44.73 -6.78
C PRO A 249 -46.33 45.09 -7.98
N ALA A 250 -45.99 46.14 -8.73
CA ALA A 250 -46.72 46.58 -9.92
C ALA A 250 -46.38 45.77 -11.19
N LEU A 251 -45.33 44.94 -11.17
CA LEU A 251 -44.80 44.21 -12.33
C LEU A 251 -44.98 42.68 -12.22
N VAL A 252 -45.86 42.22 -11.34
CA VAL A 252 -46.11 40.78 -11.10
C VAL A 252 -46.53 40.06 -12.39
N ASP A 253 -47.48 40.63 -13.14
CA ASP A 253 -47.99 40.04 -14.39
C ASP A 253 -46.90 39.92 -15.46
N THR A 254 -45.96 40.88 -15.52
CA THR A 254 -44.82 40.82 -16.45
C THR A 254 -43.81 39.75 -16.02
N VAL A 255 -43.58 39.56 -14.72
CA VAL A 255 -42.67 38.52 -14.21
C VAL A 255 -43.19 37.13 -14.50
N ASP A 256 -44.50 36.90 -14.39
CA ASP A 256 -45.08 35.60 -14.72
C ASP A 256 -45.01 35.32 -16.22
N GLN A 257 -45.19 36.34 -17.08
CA GLN A 257 -44.91 36.24 -18.51
C GLN A 257 -43.43 35.92 -18.80
N ILE A 258 -42.48 36.47 -18.04
CA ILE A 258 -41.05 36.16 -18.17
C ILE A 258 -40.73 34.71 -17.78
N LYS A 259 -41.43 34.14 -16.79
CA LYS A 259 -41.24 32.73 -16.39
C LYS A 259 -41.73 31.74 -17.44
N GLU A 260 -42.79 32.09 -18.15
CA GLU A 260 -43.42 31.22 -19.16
C GLU A 260 -42.83 31.41 -20.56
N ALA A 261 -42.15 32.53 -20.80
CA ALA A 261 -41.57 32.87 -22.10
C ALA A 261 -40.49 31.88 -22.56
N VAL A 262 -40.55 31.53 -23.85
CA VAL A 262 -39.54 30.71 -24.53
C VAL A 262 -38.55 31.63 -25.26
N SER A 263 -37.34 31.16 -25.53
CA SER A 263 -36.34 31.93 -26.30
C SER A 263 -36.92 32.43 -27.62
N GLY A 264 -37.00 33.75 -27.79
CA GLY A 264 -37.55 34.42 -28.97
C GLY A 264 -38.87 35.16 -28.72
N ASP A 265 -39.52 34.98 -27.56
CA ASP A 265 -40.74 35.71 -27.22
C ASP A 265 -40.47 37.19 -26.91
N SER A 266 -41.39 38.04 -27.38
CA SER A 266 -41.35 39.48 -27.15
C SER A 266 -42.33 39.85 -26.04
N ILE A 267 -41.82 40.29 -24.90
CA ILE A 267 -42.65 40.69 -23.75
C ILE A 267 -42.77 42.21 -23.73
N ALA A 268 -43.99 42.72 -23.76
CA ALA A 268 -44.24 44.16 -23.65
C ALA A 268 -44.10 44.60 -22.19
N THR A 269 -43.16 45.50 -21.90
CA THR A 269 -43.01 46.10 -20.57
C THR A 269 -42.80 47.60 -20.64
N MET A 270 -43.33 48.32 -19.65
CA MET A 270 -43.20 49.79 -19.56
C MET A 270 -41.91 50.24 -18.87
N ASP A 271 -41.34 49.41 -17.99
CA ASP A 271 -40.06 49.70 -17.31
C ASP A 271 -39.20 48.42 -17.20
N PRO A 272 -38.30 48.18 -18.16
CA PRO A 272 -37.43 47.00 -18.18
C PRO A 272 -36.45 46.92 -17.00
N LYS A 273 -36.21 48.03 -16.27
CA LYS A 273 -35.25 48.07 -15.16
C LYS A 273 -35.88 47.66 -13.81
N GLY A 274 -37.21 47.52 -13.76
CA GLY A 274 -37.96 47.17 -12.55
C GLY A 274 -37.86 45.70 -12.15
N VAL A 275 -37.36 44.83 -13.05
CA VAL A 275 -37.12 43.41 -12.79
C VAL A 275 -35.60 43.16 -12.79
N ASN A 276 -35.04 42.90 -11.61
CA ASN A 276 -33.61 42.66 -11.46
C ASN A 276 -33.36 41.24 -10.94
N LYS A 277 -32.58 40.46 -11.70
CA LYS A 277 -32.03 39.19 -11.22
C LYS A 277 -30.80 39.50 -10.38
N ILE A 278 -30.87 39.23 -9.08
CA ILE A 278 -29.72 39.33 -8.18
C ILE A 278 -29.34 37.91 -7.80
N SER A 279 -28.14 37.49 -8.20
CA SER A 279 -27.56 36.22 -7.77
C SER A 279 -26.93 36.43 -6.40
N PHE A 280 -27.38 35.66 -5.41
CA PHE A 280 -26.81 35.63 -4.07
C PHE A 280 -25.99 34.38 -3.87
N GLY A 281 -24.76 34.56 -3.41
CA GLY A 281 -23.77 33.51 -3.48
C GLY A 281 -23.36 33.25 -4.93
N GLY A 282 -22.46 32.30 -5.11
CA GLY A 282 -21.78 32.07 -6.39
C GLY A 282 -20.30 31.85 -6.15
N GLN A 283 -19.70 31.12 -7.07
CA GLN A 283 -18.29 30.79 -6.98
C GLN A 283 -17.45 32.04 -7.21
N ASN A 284 -16.52 32.32 -6.31
CA ASN A 284 -15.62 33.46 -6.47
C ASN A 284 -14.60 33.16 -7.59
N GLU A 285 -14.52 34.00 -8.63
CA GLU A 285 -13.56 33.86 -9.74
C GLU A 285 -12.10 33.71 -9.26
N LYS A 286 -11.76 34.32 -8.11
CA LYS A 286 -10.43 34.17 -7.51
C LYS A 286 -10.15 32.74 -7.01
N ASN A 287 -11.18 32.03 -6.55
CA ASN A 287 -11.07 30.64 -6.11
C ASN A 287 -10.89 29.69 -7.31
N GLU A 288 -11.52 30.00 -8.45
CA GLU A 288 -11.31 29.25 -9.70
C GLU A 288 -9.89 29.40 -10.21
N ARG A 289 -9.36 30.62 -10.21
CA ARG A 289 -7.99 30.88 -10.63
C ARG A 289 -6.96 30.18 -9.73
N PHE A 290 -7.17 30.16 -8.42
CA PHE A 290 -6.30 29.43 -7.50
C PHE A 290 -6.29 27.92 -7.77
N LEU A 291 -7.44 27.34 -8.16
CA LEU A 291 -7.50 25.92 -8.54
C LEU A 291 -6.86 25.62 -9.89
N GLN A 292 -6.93 26.56 -10.83
CA GLN A 292 -6.19 26.46 -12.10
C GLN A 292 -4.68 26.50 -11.87
N GLU A 293 -4.20 27.25 -10.88
CA GLU A 293 -2.77 27.34 -10.53
C GLU A 293 -2.26 26.14 -9.70
N LEU A 294 -3.17 25.29 -9.19
CA LEU A 294 -2.86 24.07 -8.43
C LEU A 294 -2.55 22.83 -9.32
N TYR A 295 -2.84 22.90 -10.63
CA TYR A 295 -2.64 21.85 -11.63
C TYR A 295 -1.63 22.28 -12.69
#